data_AF-A0A1H5NR07-F1
#
_entry.id   AF-A0A1H5NR07-F1
#
_cell.length_a   1.000
_cell.length_b   1.000
_cell.length_c   1.000
_cell.angle_alpha   90.00
_cell.angle_beta   90.00
_cell.angle_gamma   90.00
#
_symmetry.space_group_name_H-M   'P 1'
#
loop_
_entity.id
_entity.type
_entity.pdbx_description
1 polymer ?
#
loop_
_entity_poly.entity_id
_entity_poly.type
_entity_poly.pdbx_seq_one_letter_code
_entity_poly.pdbx_strand_id
1 'polypeptide(L)'
;MRWRPISDPVTQPLDQDFGLNECVSVPGALVWQQQGFISARQTPAVQDTLSFPDEASARAAYRGVVDAMKGCAVKSRALQKQYGLLQDAEVRRTADISDTANGSAWMRSWNGVQGFSAPGDQTNHVYAVRHGRVLALLHFDEWAAKAAPSYDLRGDAAVLRTLGAQLAG
;
A
#
# COMPACT_ATOMS: atom_id res chain seq x y z
N MET A 1 8.70 -0.34 15.69
CA MET A 1 7.57 -1.21 16.11
C MET A 1 7.81 -2.61 15.56
N ARG A 2 7.54 -3.67 16.32
CA ARG A 2 7.71 -5.06 15.84
C ARG A 2 6.40 -5.53 15.21
N TRP A 3 6.44 -5.86 13.93
CA TRP A 3 5.35 -6.52 13.20
C TRP A 3 5.53 -8.02 13.27
N ARG A 4 4.44 -8.78 13.34
CA ARG A 4 4.48 -10.24 13.41
C ARG A 4 3.46 -10.85 12.44
N PRO A 5 3.84 -11.89 11.66
CA PRO A 5 2.87 -12.61 10.82
C PRO A 5 1.70 -13.13 11.64
N ILE A 6 0.49 -13.10 11.07
CA ILE A 6 -0.73 -13.66 11.70
C ILE A 6 -1.18 -14.98 11.07
N SER A 7 -0.60 -15.35 9.94
CA SER A 7 -0.87 -16.58 9.19
C SER A 7 0.33 -16.93 8.33
N ASP A 8 0.29 -18.09 7.69
CA ASP A 8 1.17 -18.39 6.55
C ASP A 8 0.78 -17.51 5.34
N PRO A 9 1.72 -17.26 4.42
CA PRO A 9 1.42 -16.51 3.21
C PRO A 9 0.59 -17.35 2.24
N VAL A 10 -0.37 -16.69 1.60
CA VAL A 10 -1.22 -17.29 0.55
C VAL A 10 -0.65 -16.89 -0.80
N THR A 11 -0.50 -17.85 -1.71
CA THR A 11 0.01 -17.60 -3.07
C THR A 11 -1.01 -18.10 -4.10
N GLN A 12 -1.28 -17.27 -5.11
CA GLN A 12 -2.19 -17.60 -6.20
C GLN A 12 -1.67 -17.04 -7.53
N PRO A 13 -1.92 -17.73 -8.66
CA PRO A 13 -1.73 -17.13 -9.97
C PRO A 13 -2.69 -15.95 -10.14
N LEU A 14 -2.28 -14.93 -10.90
CA LEU A 14 -3.14 -13.82 -11.33
C LEU A 14 -3.40 -13.89 -12.82
N ASP A 15 -4.66 -13.78 -13.19
CA ASP A 15 -5.19 -13.68 -14.56
C ASP A 15 -5.83 -12.32 -14.86
N GLN A 16 -5.99 -11.49 -13.83
CA GLN A 16 -6.55 -10.14 -13.87
C GLN A 16 -5.64 -9.15 -13.14
N ASP A 17 -5.90 -7.85 -13.35
CA ASP A 17 -5.16 -6.79 -12.68
C ASP A 17 -5.32 -6.87 -11.15
N PHE A 18 -4.23 -6.69 -10.42
CA PHE A 18 -4.27 -6.65 -8.97
C PHE A 18 -4.76 -5.28 -8.50
N GLY A 19 -5.88 -5.23 -7.76
CA GLY A 19 -6.38 -4.01 -7.13
C GLY A 19 -5.88 -3.89 -5.69
N LEU A 20 -5.11 -2.85 -5.38
CA LEU A 20 -4.71 -2.56 -3.99
C LEU A 20 -5.80 -1.73 -3.27
N ASN A 21 -6.28 -0.70 -3.95
CA ASN A 21 -7.31 0.21 -3.46
C ASN A 21 -7.98 0.91 -4.66
N GLU A 22 -8.88 1.86 -4.42
CA GLU A 22 -9.62 2.57 -5.47
C GLU A 22 -8.72 3.44 -6.38
N CYS A 23 -7.49 3.71 -5.94
CA CYS A 23 -6.53 4.50 -6.70
C CYS A 23 -5.59 3.65 -7.56
N VAL A 24 -5.18 2.50 -7.04
CA VAL A 24 -4.07 1.68 -7.53
C VAL A 24 -4.58 0.33 -8.03
N SER A 25 -4.37 0.11 -9.33
CA SER A 25 -4.50 -1.18 -10.00
C SER A 25 -3.19 -1.48 -10.72
N VAL A 26 -2.72 -2.72 -10.60
CA VAL A 26 -1.42 -3.18 -11.09
C VAL A 26 -1.62 -4.28 -12.14
N PRO A 27 -1.44 -3.97 -13.42
CA PRO A 27 -1.60 -4.95 -14.49
C PRO A 27 -0.36 -5.83 -14.68
N GLY A 28 -0.54 -7.00 -15.28
CA GLY A 28 0.54 -7.83 -15.81
C GLY A 28 1.36 -8.61 -14.76
N ALA A 29 0.91 -8.65 -13.51
CA ALA A 29 1.44 -9.57 -12.51
C ALA A 29 0.97 -11.01 -12.83
N LEU A 30 1.86 -11.99 -12.70
CA LEU A 30 1.58 -13.40 -12.96
C LEU A 30 1.21 -14.17 -11.70
N VAL A 31 1.78 -13.74 -10.57
CA VAL A 31 1.60 -14.39 -9.27
C VAL A 31 1.44 -13.31 -8.22
N TRP A 32 0.45 -13.53 -7.36
CA TRP A 32 0.21 -12.75 -6.15
C TRP A 32 0.48 -13.62 -4.93
N GLN A 33 1.20 -13.06 -3.98
CA GLN A 33 1.35 -13.61 -2.64
C GLN A 33 0.91 -12.56 -1.61
N GLN A 34 0.11 -12.96 -0.63
CA GLN A 34 -0.34 -12.10 0.46
C GLN A 34 0.14 -12.63 1.81
N GLN A 35 0.67 -11.74 2.65
CA GLN A 35 1.02 -12.00 4.04
C GLN A 35 0.37 -10.95 4.96
N GLY A 36 -0.42 -11.43 5.91
CA GLY A 36 -0.98 -10.59 6.98
C GLY A 36 0.01 -10.41 8.13
N PHE A 37 0.05 -9.22 8.71
CA PHE A 37 0.82 -8.89 9.91
C PHE A 37 -0.05 -8.20 10.96
N ILE A 38 0.39 -8.27 12.21
CA ILE A 38 -0.16 -7.49 13.32
C ILE A 38 0.96 -6.71 14.01
N SER A 39 0.71 -5.44 14.30
CA SER A 39 1.61 -4.62 15.11
C SER A 39 1.47 -4.97 16.60
N ALA A 40 2.43 -4.54 17.42
CA ALA A 40 2.29 -4.62 18.88
C ALA A 40 1.04 -3.89 19.42
N ARG A 41 0.46 -2.97 18.64
CA ARG A 41 -0.76 -2.21 18.98
C ARG A 41 -2.04 -2.80 18.36
N GLN A 42 -2.01 -4.04 17.87
CA GLN A 42 -3.15 -4.70 17.23
C GLN A 42 -3.65 -3.98 15.95
N THR A 43 -2.75 -3.27 15.27
CA THR A 43 -3.01 -2.72 13.93
C THR A 43 -2.69 -3.80 12.90
N PRO A 44 -3.64 -4.27 12.09
CA PRO A 44 -3.36 -5.21 11.02
C PRO A 44 -2.65 -4.48 9.87
N ALA A 45 -1.74 -5.18 9.19
CA ALA A 45 -1.16 -4.77 7.92
C ALA A 45 -1.20 -5.93 6.94
N VAL A 46 -1.25 -5.62 5.65
CA VAL A 46 -1.21 -6.59 4.58
C VAL A 46 -0.04 -6.25 3.66
N GLN A 47 0.80 -7.24 3.40
CA GLN A 47 1.81 -7.19 2.36
C GLN A 47 1.38 -8.07 1.19
N ASP A 48 1.28 -7.47 0.01
CA ASP A 48 1.09 -8.15 -1.26
C ASP A 48 2.42 -8.14 -2.03
N THR A 49 2.77 -9.27 -2.62
CA THR A 49 3.98 -9.43 -3.42
C THR A 49 3.58 -9.94 -4.79
N LEU A 50 3.89 -9.14 -5.81
CA LEU A 50 3.50 -9.36 -7.20
C LEU A 50 4.75 -9.75 -8.00
N SER A 51 4.72 -10.92 -8.65
CA SER A 51 5.78 -11.38 -9.53
C SER A 51 5.44 -11.15 -10.99
N PHE A 52 6.41 -10.64 -11.74
CA PHE A 52 6.28 -10.27 -13.15
C PHE A 52 7.11 -11.18 -14.06
N PRO A 53 6.82 -11.21 -15.38
CA PRO A 53 7.62 -11.97 -16.34
C PRO A 53 9.08 -11.49 -16.39
N ASP A 54 9.31 -10.20 -16.21
CA ASP A 54 10.64 -9.60 -16.26
C ASP A 54 10.76 -8.34 -15.37
N GLU A 55 11.98 -7.85 -15.25
CA GLU A 55 12.30 -6.65 -14.48
C GLU A 55 11.65 -5.38 -15.06
N ALA A 56 11.54 -5.29 -16.39
CA ALA A 56 10.97 -4.13 -17.06
C ALA A 56 9.48 -3.96 -16.72
N SER A 57 8.75 -5.08 -16.67
CA SER A 57 7.34 -5.15 -16.29
C SER A 57 7.13 -4.75 -14.84
N ALA A 58 7.93 -5.28 -13.91
CA ALA A 58 7.89 -4.87 -12.50
C ALA A 58 8.21 -3.38 -12.31
N ARG A 59 9.14 -2.84 -13.11
CA ARG A 59 9.49 -1.42 -13.12
C ARG A 59 8.36 -0.53 -13.66
N ALA A 60 7.70 -0.96 -14.73
CA ALA A 60 6.52 -0.29 -15.26
C ALA A 60 5.37 -0.29 -14.25
N ALA A 61 5.10 -1.44 -13.61
CA ALA A 61 4.12 -1.58 -12.54
C ALA A 61 4.40 -0.62 -11.38
N TYR A 62 5.64 -0.56 -10.88
CA TYR A 62 6.05 0.38 -9.84
C TYR A 62 5.78 1.85 -10.23
N ARG A 63 6.15 2.24 -11.46
CA ARG A 63 5.88 3.59 -11.97
C ARG A 63 4.37 3.88 -12.03
N GLY A 64 3.59 2.89 -12.46
CA GLY A 64 2.13 2.96 -12.45
C GLY A 64 1.55 3.22 -11.06
N VAL A 65 2.04 2.52 -10.02
CA VAL A 65 1.66 2.77 -8.63
C VAL A 65 2.03 4.19 -8.20
N VAL A 66 3.26 4.64 -8.50
CA VAL A 66 3.73 5.99 -8.16
C VAL A 66 2.85 7.07 -8.80
N ASP A 67 2.46 6.90 -10.06
CA ASP A 67 1.61 7.84 -10.78
C ASP A 67 0.16 7.78 -10.29
N ALA A 68 -0.37 6.59 -10.02
CA ALA A 68 -1.69 6.40 -9.41
C ALA A 68 -1.81 7.11 -8.06
N MET A 69 -0.77 7.04 -7.23
CA MET A 69 -0.75 7.71 -5.93
C MET A 69 -0.69 9.24 -6.04
N LYS A 70 -0.08 9.82 -7.10
CA LYS A 70 -0.15 11.28 -7.35
C LYS A 70 -1.58 11.76 -7.58
N GLY A 71 -2.39 10.96 -8.27
CA GLY A 71 -3.80 11.27 -8.57
C GLY A 71 -4.79 10.79 -7.49
N CYS A 72 -4.32 10.10 -6.46
CA CYS A 72 -5.20 9.35 -5.57
C CYS A 72 -6.12 10.25 -4.71
N ALA A 73 -5.66 11.43 -4.30
CA ALA A 73 -6.52 12.40 -3.59
C ALA A 73 -7.73 12.81 -4.44
N VAL A 74 -7.52 13.07 -5.73
CA VAL A 74 -8.60 13.46 -6.66
C VAL A 74 -9.60 12.32 -6.85
N LYS A 75 -9.11 11.09 -7.07
CA LYS A 75 -9.97 9.90 -7.19
C LYS A 75 -10.78 9.65 -5.92
N SER A 76 -10.14 9.73 -4.77
CA SER A 76 -10.78 9.51 -3.46
C SER A 76 -11.87 10.57 -3.20
N ARG A 77 -11.60 11.85 -3.49
CA ARG A 77 -12.60 12.92 -3.40
C ARG A 77 -13.77 12.73 -4.36
N ALA A 78 -13.52 12.28 -5.58
CA ALA A 78 -14.57 11.96 -6.54
C ALA A 78 -15.47 10.83 -6.03
N LEU A 79 -14.89 9.80 -5.42
CA LEU A 79 -15.63 8.71 -4.78
C LEU A 79 -16.44 9.24 -3.57
N GLN A 80 -15.83 10.02 -2.68
CA GLN A 80 -16.54 10.65 -1.56
C GLN A 80 -17.74 11.48 -2.03
N LYS A 81 -17.57 12.27 -3.11
CA LYS A 81 -18.65 13.04 -3.73
C LYS A 81 -19.78 12.15 -4.23
N GLN A 82 -19.47 11.04 -4.90
CA GLN A 82 -20.47 10.09 -5.39
C GLN A 82 -21.33 9.50 -4.27
N TYR A 83 -20.76 9.36 -3.07
CA TYR A 83 -21.44 8.81 -1.89
C TYR A 83 -21.95 9.89 -0.92
N GLY A 84 -21.94 11.17 -1.31
CA GLY A 84 -22.46 12.26 -0.49
C GLY A 84 -21.63 12.57 0.77
N LEU A 85 -20.34 12.22 0.79
CA LEU A 85 -19.42 12.49 1.88
C LEU A 85 -18.63 13.79 1.67
N LEU A 86 -17.98 14.26 2.73
CA LEU A 86 -17.00 15.34 2.67
C LEU A 86 -15.83 14.92 1.75
N GLN A 87 -15.43 15.81 0.85
CA GLN A 87 -14.34 15.58 -0.09
C GLN A 87 -12.98 15.96 0.54
N ASP A 88 -12.66 15.33 1.65
CA ASP A 88 -11.50 15.65 2.49
C ASP A 88 -10.25 14.82 2.20
N ALA A 89 -10.29 13.91 1.21
CA ALA A 89 -9.15 13.04 1.00
C ALA A 89 -7.87 13.81 0.64
N GLU A 90 -6.80 13.54 1.37
CA GLU A 90 -5.46 14.10 1.16
C GLU A 90 -4.45 12.97 1.05
N VAL A 91 -3.47 13.11 0.15
CA VAL A 91 -2.40 12.15 -0.04
C VAL A 91 -1.07 12.89 0.00
N ARG A 92 -0.14 12.39 0.81
CA ARG A 92 1.22 12.92 0.92
C ARG A 92 2.23 11.79 0.78
N ARG A 93 3.26 11.99 -0.06
CA ARG A 93 4.43 11.12 -0.05
C ARG A 93 5.26 11.39 1.20
N THR A 94 5.64 10.34 1.91
CA THR A 94 6.30 10.43 3.21
C THR A 94 7.74 9.94 3.18
N ALA A 95 8.07 9.02 2.27
CA ALA A 95 9.44 8.61 2.00
C ALA A 95 9.63 8.20 0.53
N ASP A 96 10.88 8.23 0.08
CA ASP A 96 11.34 7.76 -1.22
C ASP A 96 12.76 7.21 -1.04
N ILE A 97 13.06 6.05 -1.63
CA ILE A 97 14.38 5.44 -1.66
C ILE A 97 14.70 4.98 -3.09
N SER A 98 15.95 5.20 -3.52
CA SER A 98 16.41 4.92 -4.89
C SER A 98 17.66 4.04 -4.93
N ASP A 99 17.94 3.30 -3.85
CA ASP A 99 19.14 2.45 -3.75
C ASP A 99 18.98 1.16 -4.59
N THR A 100 19.41 0.00 -4.11
CA THR A 100 19.28 -1.30 -4.81
C THR A 100 17.83 -1.70 -5.11
N ALA A 101 16.85 -1.05 -4.44
CA ALA A 101 15.44 -1.14 -4.74
C ALA A 101 14.85 0.27 -4.95
N ASN A 102 13.80 0.35 -5.78
CA ASN A 102 12.99 1.57 -5.87
C ASN A 102 11.86 1.45 -4.86
N GLY A 103 11.74 2.43 -3.95
CA GLY A 103 10.69 2.43 -2.94
C GLY A 103 10.07 3.80 -2.72
N SER A 104 8.77 3.84 -2.50
CA SER A 104 8.03 5.05 -2.13
C SER A 104 6.99 4.71 -1.07
N ALA A 105 6.76 5.64 -0.15
CA ALA A 105 5.73 5.55 0.89
C ALA A 105 4.79 6.76 0.83
N TRP A 106 3.52 6.53 1.13
CA TRP A 106 2.49 7.55 1.17
C TRP A 106 1.59 7.37 2.39
N MET A 107 1.09 8.50 2.86
CA MET A 107 0.00 8.60 3.82
C MET A 107 -1.22 9.19 3.10
N ARG A 108 -2.39 8.58 3.27
CA ARG A 108 -3.67 9.10 2.82
C ARG A 108 -4.61 9.31 4.01
N SER A 109 -4.99 10.55 4.28
CA SER A 109 -6.01 10.90 5.29
C SER A 109 -7.32 11.18 4.60
N TRP A 110 -8.42 10.55 5.02
CA TRP A 110 -9.74 10.75 4.40
C TRP A 110 -10.88 10.18 5.26
N ASN A 111 -12.11 10.64 5.02
CA ASN A 111 -13.32 9.98 5.49
C ASN A 111 -13.73 8.85 4.53
N GLY A 112 -13.66 7.61 5.01
CA GLY A 112 -13.85 6.40 4.22
C GLY A 112 -15.27 6.20 3.69
N VAL A 113 -15.36 5.58 2.51
CA VAL A 113 -16.62 5.27 1.83
C VAL A 113 -16.97 3.80 2.09
N GLN A 114 -18.08 3.55 2.80
CA GLN A 114 -18.54 2.20 3.10
C GLN A 114 -18.72 1.37 1.82
N GLY A 115 -18.25 0.13 1.85
CA GLY A 115 -18.25 -0.78 0.69
C GLY A 115 -16.95 -0.76 -0.11
N PHE A 116 -16.13 0.29 0.04
CA PHE A 116 -14.76 0.35 -0.47
C PHE A 116 -13.72 0.36 0.66
N SER A 117 -14.05 1.01 1.77
CA SER A 117 -13.27 1.03 3.00
C SER A 117 -14.17 1.00 4.23
N ALA A 118 -13.57 0.96 5.43
CA ALA A 118 -14.32 1.18 6.66
C ALA A 118 -14.90 2.62 6.66
N PRO A 119 -16.13 2.84 7.15
CA PRO A 119 -16.69 4.19 7.23
C PRO A 119 -15.96 5.04 8.29
N GLY A 120 -15.90 6.35 8.06
CA GLY A 120 -15.34 7.31 9.00
C GLY A 120 -13.88 7.68 8.73
N ASP A 121 -13.38 8.60 9.55
CA ASP A 121 -12.03 9.14 9.46
C ASP A 121 -10.96 8.06 9.61
N GLN A 122 -10.06 8.00 8.64
CA GLN A 122 -8.95 7.08 8.66
C GLN A 122 -7.72 7.62 7.93
N THR A 123 -6.58 7.11 8.36
CA THR A 123 -5.29 7.31 7.69
C THR A 123 -4.80 5.97 7.15
N ASN A 124 -4.67 5.83 5.83
CA ASN A 124 -4.03 4.68 5.20
C ASN A 124 -2.55 4.98 4.97
N HIS A 125 -1.68 4.05 5.34
CA HIS A 125 -0.26 4.09 5.02
C HIS A 125 0.00 3.06 3.93
N VAL A 126 0.64 3.48 2.84
CA VAL A 126 0.87 2.65 1.65
C VAL A 126 2.34 2.71 1.29
N TYR A 127 2.96 1.56 1.08
CA TYR A 127 4.36 1.42 0.69
C TYR A 127 4.42 0.60 -0.59
N ALA A 128 5.26 1.01 -1.52
CA ALA A 128 5.59 0.23 -2.72
C ALA A 128 7.11 0.08 -2.79
N VAL A 129 7.60 -1.14 -2.96
CA VAL A 129 9.03 -1.42 -3.16
C VAL A 129 9.21 -2.44 -4.27
N ARG A 130 10.10 -2.14 -5.22
CA ARG A 130 10.43 -3.03 -6.33
C ARG A 130 11.90 -3.43 -6.29
N HIS A 131 12.13 -4.74 -6.42
CA HIS A 131 13.45 -5.33 -6.62
C HIS A 131 13.38 -6.45 -7.66
N GLY A 132 14.25 -6.41 -8.68
CA GLY A 132 14.19 -7.34 -9.81
C GLY A 132 12.79 -7.39 -10.45
N ARG A 133 12.27 -8.61 -10.62
CA ARG A 133 10.94 -8.91 -11.20
C ARG A 133 9.78 -8.86 -10.21
N VAL A 134 9.99 -8.30 -9.00
CA VAL A 134 9.01 -8.35 -7.91
C VAL A 134 8.66 -6.94 -7.45
N LEU A 135 7.38 -6.71 -7.17
CA LEU A 135 6.83 -5.53 -6.51
C LEU A 135 6.14 -5.94 -5.21
N ALA A 136 6.61 -5.43 -4.08
CA ALA A 136 5.90 -5.50 -2.81
C ALA A 136 5.04 -4.25 -2.61
N LEU A 137 3.80 -4.45 -2.19
CA LEU A 137 2.88 -3.44 -1.71
C LEU A 137 2.56 -3.75 -0.25
N LEU A 138 2.75 -2.82 0.65
CA LEU A 138 2.38 -2.97 2.06
C LEU A 138 1.38 -1.86 2.40
N HIS A 139 0.30 -2.21 3.10
CA HIS A 139 -0.61 -1.19 3.62
C HIS A 139 -1.17 -1.52 4.99
N PHE A 140 -1.53 -0.48 5.74
CA PHE A 140 -2.28 -0.57 6.98
C PHE A 140 -3.05 0.72 7.25
N ASP A 141 -4.05 0.60 8.12
CA ASP A 141 -4.99 1.68 8.39
C ASP A 141 -4.98 2.08 9.87
N GLU A 142 -5.06 3.38 10.11
CA GLU A 142 -5.35 3.96 11.42
C GLU A 142 -6.80 4.47 11.39
N TRP A 143 -7.67 3.82 12.15
CA TRP A 143 -9.09 4.22 12.25
C TRP A 143 -9.30 5.12 13.47
N ALA A 144 -10.02 6.23 13.30
CA ALA A 144 -10.30 7.17 14.39
C ALA A 144 -11.00 6.49 15.59
N ALA A 145 -11.90 5.54 15.33
CA ALA A 145 -12.60 4.77 16.37
C ALA A 145 -11.68 3.90 17.25
N LYS A 146 -10.44 3.62 16.82
CA LYS A 146 -9.44 2.88 17.60
C LYS A 146 -8.53 3.77 18.44
N ALA A 147 -8.59 5.11 18.29
CA ALA A 147 -7.78 6.11 19.00
C ALA A 147 -6.28 5.77 19.10
N ALA A 148 -5.73 5.03 18.12
CA ALA A 148 -4.32 4.67 18.12
C ALA A 148 -3.49 5.97 17.99
N PRO A 149 -2.40 6.14 18.75
CA PRO A 149 -1.51 7.28 18.56
C PRO A 149 -0.99 7.24 17.13
N SER A 150 -1.08 8.39 16.44
CA SER A 150 -0.70 8.51 15.03
C SER A 150 0.67 7.90 14.76
N TYR A 151 0.76 7.18 13.66
CA TYR A 151 1.96 6.50 13.22
C TYR A 151 3.11 7.51 12.98
N ASP A 152 4.31 7.15 13.45
CA ASP A 152 5.51 7.98 13.27
C ASP A 152 6.10 7.78 11.88
N LEU A 153 5.78 8.71 10.98
CA LEU A 153 6.22 8.72 9.59
C LEU A 153 7.74 8.82 9.42
N ARG A 154 8.51 9.20 10.45
CA ARG A 154 9.98 9.17 10.39
C ARG A 154 10.52 7.75 10.20
N GLY A 155 9.70 6.73 10.50
CA GLY A 155 10.02 5.32 10.28
C GLY A 155 9.88 4.84 8.83
N ASP A 156 9.24 5.60 7.93
CA ASP A 156 8.84 5.09 6.61
C ASP A 156 10.02 4.65 5.75
N ALA A 157 11.12 5.41 5.73
CA ALA A 157 12.33 5.03 5.01
C ALA A 157 12.92 3.70 5.52
N ALA A 158 12.80 3.41 6.81
CA ALA A 158 13.25 2.14 7.37
C ALA A 158 12.35 0.97 6.94
N VAL A 159 11.03 1.19 6.89
CA VAL A 159 10.07 0.21 6.35
C VAL A 159 10.42 -0.13 4.90
N LEU A 160 10.65 0.88 4.05
CA LEU A 160 11.03 0.67 2.65
C LEU A 160 12.33 -0.14 2.52
N ARG A 161 13.35 0.13 3.35
CA ARG A 161 14.59 -0.65 3.35
C ARG A 161 14.37 -2.09 3.80
N THR A 162 13.54 -2.33 4.81
CA THR A 162 13.19 -3.69 5.26
C THR A 162 12.51 -4.48 4.15
N LEU A 163 11.51 -3.89 3.48
CA LEU A 163 10.85 -4.51 2.33
C LEU A 163 11.85 -4.78 1.19
N GLY A 164 12.72 -3.80 0.89
CA GLY A 164 13.75 -3.97 -0.15
C GLY A 164 14.72 -5.12 0.14
N ALA A 165 15.17 -5.24 1.39
CA ALA A 165 16.03 -6.33 1.82
C ALA A 165 15.32 -7.70 1.74
N GLN A 166 14.03 -7.76 2.08
CA GLN A 166 13.24 -8.99 1.95
C GLN A 166 13.10 -9.46 0.50
N LEU A 167 13.02 -8.54 -0.47
CA LEU A 167 12.91 -8.89 -1.88
C LEU A 167 14.26 -9.22 -2.55
N ALA A 168 15.37 -8.97 -1.87
CA ALA A 168 16.73 -9.19 -2.37
C ALA A 168 17.36 -10.50 -1.88
N GLY A 169 16.81 -11.11 -0.83
CA GLY A 169 17.19 -12.44 -0.34
C GLY A 169 16.41 -13.55 -1.03
#